data_AF-A0A844EGC1-F1
#
_entry.id   AF-A0A844EGC1-F1
#
_cell.length_a   1.000
_cell.length_b   1.000
_cell.length_c   1.000
_cell.angle_alpha   90.00
_cell.angle_beta   90.00
_cell.angle_gamma   90.00
#
_symmetry.space_group_name_H-M   'P 1'
#
loop_
_entity.id
_entity.type
_entity.pdbx_description
1 polymer ?
#
loop_
_entity_poly.entity_id
_entity_poly.type
_entity_poly.pdbx_seq_one_letter_code
_entity_poly.pdbx_strand_id
1 'polypeptide(L)'
;MTSEQRNQTRLALYRYGMRQRARSPVERSWCAAIEEGLAYYRKNDPLRADLFELRYVQHRTEDDVIDQLHIGRTTYQKAHQDLLSTIAVYAAERGVFYRETES
;
A
#
# COMPACT_ATOMS: atom_id res chain seq x y z
N MET A 1 -6.24 -2.54 -12.53
CA MET A 1 -6.86 -1.90 -11.35
C MET A 1 -7.55 -0.62 -11.80
N THR A 2 -8.79 -0.37 -11.36
CA THR A 2 -9.52 0.86 -11.68
C THR A 2 -8.95 2.06 -10.91
N SER A 3 -9.27 3.29 -11.33
CA SER A 3 -8.85 4.50 -10.60
C SER A 3 -9.43 4.55 -9.17
N GLU A 4 -10.64 4.02 -8.98
CA GLU A 4 -11.28 3.91 -7.68
C GLU A 4 -10.53 2.96 -6.75
N GLN A 5 -10.25 1.73 -7.20
CA GLN A 5 -9.47 0.75 -6.45
C GLN A 5 -8.07 1.27 -6.10
N ARG A 6 -7.44 2.04 -7.02
CA ARG A 6 -6.15 2.69 -6.76
C ARG A 6 -6.27 3.69 -5.61
N ASN A 7 -7.31 4.52 -5.62
CA ASN A 7 -7.55 5.52 -4.57
C ASN A 7 -7.86 4.88 -3.22
N GLN A 8 -8.74 3.87 -3.18
CA GLN A 8 -9.05 3.10 -1.97
C GLN A 8 -7.80 2.43 -1.40
N THR A 9 -6.99 1.78 -2.25
CA THR A 9 -5.74 1.15 -1.81
C THR A 9 -4.76 2.18 -1.25
N ARG A 10 -4.58 3.31 -1.93
CA ARG A 10 -3.72 4.40 -1.44
C ARG A 10 -4.19 4.92 -0.08
N LEU A 11 -5.48 5.13 0.09
CA LEU A 11 -6.06 5.59 1.35
C LEU A 11 -5.87 4.56 2.47
N ALA A 12 -6.03 3.26 2.17
CA ALA A 12 -5.78 2.18 3.12
C ALA A 12 -4.33 2.17 3.60
N LEU A 13 -3.35 2.35 2.70
CA LEU A 13 -1.93 2.45 3.07
C LEU A 13 -1.65 3.65 3.98
N TYR A 14 -2.23 4.82 3.68
CA TYR A 14 -2.10 6.00 4.56
C TYR A 14 -2.73 5.77 5.95
N ARG A 15 -3.93 5.17 6.01
CA ARG A 15 -4.61 4.85 7.28
C ARG A 15 -3.81 3.85 8.11
N TYR A 16 -3.21 2.85 7.45
CA TYR A 16 -2.32 1.88 8.08
C TYR A 16 -1.10 2.56 8.72
N GLY A 17 -0.41 3.44 7.99
CA GLY A 17 0.76 4.18 8.50
C GLY A 17 0.44 5.09 9.70
N MET A 18 -0.75 5.69 9.71
CA MET A 18 -1.25 6.48 10.85
C MET A 18 -1.61 5.64 12.09
N ARG A 19 -1.44 4.31 12.04
CA ARG A 19 -1.85 3.37 13.10
C ARG A 19 -3.29 3.58 13.56
N GLN A 20 -4.18 3.97 12.65
CA GLN A 20 -5.60 4.00 12.96
C GLN A 20 -6.00 2.55 13.27
N ARG A 21 -6.37 2.28 14.54
CA ARG A 21 -6.78 0.94 14.98
C ARG A 21 -7.78 0.38 13.97
N ALA A 22 -7.61 -0.88 13.55
CA ALA A 22 -8.57 -1.56 12.68
C ALA A 22 -9.88 -1.78 13.44
N ARG A 23 -10.76 -0.78 13.39
CA ARG A 23 -12.02 -0.68 14.12
C ARG A 23 -13.14 -1.43 13.41
N SER A 24 -13.02 -1.70 12.10
CA SER A 24 -14.00 -2.45 11.31
C SER A 24 -13.45 -3.77 10.72
N PRO A 25 -14.32 -4.73 10.34
CA PRO A 25 -13.91 -5.93 9.60
C PRO A 25 -13.22 -5.63 8.27
N VAL A 26 -13.63 -4.57 7.58
CA VAL A 26 -13.03 -4.11 6.31
C VAL A 26 -11.61 -3.58 6.57
N GLU A 27 -11.41 -2.78 7.61
CA GLU A 27 -10.07 -2.29 7.99
C GLU A 27 -9.13 -3.43 8.38
N ARG A 28 -9.62 -4.44 9.12
CA ARG A 28 -8.82 -5.63 9.45
C ARG A 28 -8.39 -6.39 8.19
N SER A 29 -9.28 -6.48 7.20
CA SER A 29 -8.98 -7.13 5.92
C SER A 29 -7.95 -6.33 5.11
N TRP A 30 -8.01 -4.99 5.15
CA TRP A 30 -6.96 -4.12 4.59
C TRP A 30 -5.62 -4.32 5.30
N CYS A 31 -5.57 -4.32 6.64
CA CYS A 31 -4.34 -4.59 7.39
C CYS A 31 -3.72 -5.93 6.98
N ALA A 32 -4.53 -6.99 6.92
CA ALA A 32 -4.04 -8.31 6.52
C ALA A 32 -3.50 -8.33 5.08
N ALA A 33 -4.15 -7.63 4.14
CA ALA A 33 -3.67 -7.50 2.76
C ALA A 33 -2.33 -6.76 2.67
N ILE A 34 -2.19 -5.68 3.45
CA ILE A 34 -0.97 -4.87 3.53
C ILE A 34 0.16 -5.70 4.13
N GLU A 35 -0.08 -6.36 5.27
CA GLU A 35 0.93 -7.20 5.95
C GLU A 35 1.44 -8.33 5.06
N GLU A 36 0.53 -9.00 4.32
CA GLU A 36 0.91 -10.07 3.39
C GLU A 36 1.72 -9.53 2.21
N GLY A 37 1.28 -8.43 1.58
CA GLY A 37 2.04 -7.82 0.48
C GLY A 37 3.40 -7.28 0.91
N LEU A 38 3.52 -6.77 2.14
CA LEU A 38 4.81 -6.37 2.70
C LEU A 38 5.70 -7.57 3.01
N ALA A 39 5.14 -8.67 3.52
CA ALA A 39 5.90 -9.91 3.70
C ALA A 39 6.43 -10.45 2.37
N TYR A 40 5.63 -10.37 1.30
CA TYR A 40 6.06 -10.68 -0.06
C TYR A 40 7.24 -9.81 -0.51
N TYR A 41 7.14 -8.48 -0.38
CA TYR A 41 8.21 -7.58 -0.81
C TYR A 41 9.47 -7.70 0.04
N ARG A 42 9.36 -7.79 1.37
CA ARG A 42 10.54 -8.00 2.23
C ARG A 42 11.36 -9.23 1.83
N LYS A 43 10.70 -10.26 1.29
CA LYS A 43 11.37 -11.49 0.83
C LYS A 43 11.93 -11.38 -0.60
N ASN A 44 11.20 -10.78 -1.53
CA ASN A 44 11.51 -10.86 -2.96
C ASN A 44 12.09 -9.55 -3.54
N ASP A 45 11.76 -8.40 -2.94
CA ASP A 45 12.15 -7.08 -3.40
C ASP A 45 12.08 -6.03 -2.27
N PRO A 46 13.15 -5.91 -1.47
CA PRO A 46 13.20 -5.00 -0.33
C PRO A 46 12.97 -3.53 -0.70
N LEU A 47 13.31 -3.10 -1.93
CA LEU A 47 13.13 -1.72 -2.37
C LEU A 47 11.67 -1.26 -2.26
N ARG A 48 10.72 -2.12 -2.65
CA ARG A 48 9.29 -1.80 -2.59
C ARG A 48 8.76 -1.80 -1.16
N ALA A 49 9.34 -2.62 -0.27
CA ALA A 49 9.05 -2.57 1.16
C ALA A 49 9.57 -1.26 1.77
N ASP A 50 10.80 -0.86 1.46
CA ASP A 50 11.38 0.40 1.97
C ASP A 50 10.64 1.62 1.43
N LEU A 51 10.24 1.61 0.15
CA LEU A 51 9.36 2.64 -0.43
C LEU A 51 8.07 2.77 0.36
N PHE A 52 7.43 1.65 0.71
CA PHE A 52 6.23 1.68 1.54
C PHE A 52 6.49 2.30 2.91
N GLU A 53 7.53 1.85 3.62
CA GLU A 53 7.84 2.34 4.97
C GLU A 53 8.11 3.85 4.94
N LEU A 54 8.90 4.33 3.99
CA LEU A 54 9.19 5.76 3.85
C LEU A 54 7.93 6.56 3.47
N ARG A 55 7.20 6.12 2.44
CA ARG A 55 6.10 6.92 1.88
C ARG A 55 4.87 6.93 2.78
N TYR A 56 4.51 5.78 3.35
CA TYR A 56 3.22 5.61 4.02
C TYR A 56 3.32 5.53 5.53
N VAL A 57 4.40 4.97 6.09
CA VAL A 57 4.57 4.86 7.55
C VAL A 57 5.29 6.08 8.12
N GLN A 58 6.35 6.55 7.46
CA GLN A 58 7.11 7.73 7.86
C GLN A 58 6.58 9.03 7.24
N HIS A 59 5.57 8.94 6.37
CA HIS A 59 4.94 10.08 5.71
C HIS A 59 5.91 11.00 4.94
N ARG A 60 6.97 10.43 4.36
CA ARG A 60 7.92 11.17 3.52
C ARG A 60 7.30 11.61 2.20
N THR A 61 7.79 12.71 1.64
CA THR A 61 7.37 13.17 0.31
C THR A 61 7.95 12.26 -0.79
N GLU A 62 7.42 12.33 -2.01
CA GLU A 62 7.99 11.57 -3.13
C GLU A 62 9.47 11.88 -3.35
N ASP A 63 9.85 13.16 -3.35
CA ASP A 63 11.23 13.57 -3.55
C ASP A 63 12.14 13.08 -2.41
N ASP A 64 11.69 13.13 -1.14
CA ASP A 64 12.45 12.55 -0.01
C ASP A 64 12.68 11.03 -0.19
N VAL A 65 11.66 10.30 -0.66
CA VAL A 65 11.78 8.84 -0.88
C VAL A 65 12.75 8.54 -2.03
N ILE A 66 12.65 9.31 -3.12
CA ILE A 66 13.54 9.22 -4.28
C ILE A 66 15.00 9.43 -3.83
N ASP A 67 15.23 10.48 -3.05
CA ASP A 67 16.56 10.83 -2.56
C ASP A 67 17.10 9.78 -1.59
N GLN A 68 16.28 9.32 -0.64
CA GLN A 68 16.69 8.35 0.37
C GLN A 68 16.93 6.94 -0.17
N LEU A 69 16.18 6.52 -1.21
CA LEU A 69 16.38 5.24 -1.87
C LEU A 69 17.40 5.30 -3.00
N HIS A 70 17.91 6.49 -3.33
CA HIS A 70 18.84 6.72 -4.44
C HIS A 70 18.33 6.15 -5.78
N ILE A 71 17.05 6.39 -6.08
CA ILE A 71 16.39 5.92 -7.31
C ILE A 71 15.98 7.10 -8.20
N GLY A 72 15.76 6.85 -9.50
CA GLY A 72 15.17 7.84 -10.40
C GLY A 72 13.65 7.94 -10.25
N ARG A 73 13.06 9.09 -10.62
CA ARG A 73 11.60 9.32 -10.58
C ARG A 73 10.79 8.27 -11.33
N THR A 74 11.25 7.84 -12.51
CA THR A 74 10.59 6.77 -13.29
C THR A 74 10.61 5.43 -12.55
N THR A 75 11.68 5.13 -11.82
CA THR A 75 11.78 3.91 -10.99
C THR A 75 10.82 3.99 -9.81
N TYR A 76 10.75 5.14 -9.14
CA TYR A 76 9.78 5.39 -8.07
C TYR A 76 8.34 5.19 -8.56
N GLN A 77 7.97 5.79 -9.69
CA GLN A 77 6.60 5.69 -10.23
C GLN A 77 6.20 4.24 -10.53
N LYS A 78 7.12 3.45 -11.11
CA LYS A 78 6.89 2.02 -11.36
C LYS A 78 6.76 1.23 -10.05
N ALA A 79 7.70 1.41 -9.12
CA ALA A 79 7.68 0.72 -7.83
C ALA A 79 6.42 1.06 -7.02
N HIS A 80 5.98 2.32 -7.04
CA HIS A 80 4.78 2.79 -6.37
C HIS A 80 3.50 2.22 -7.00
N GLN A 81 3.41 2.22 -8.32
CA GLN A 81 2.27 1.63 -9.03
C GLN A 81 2.19 0.11 -8.82
N ASP A 82 3.32 -0.58 -8.81
CA ASP A 82 3.38 -2.02 -8.52
C ASP A 82 2.98 -2.31 -7.08
N LEU A 83 3.50 -1.55 -6.11
CA LEU A 83 3.11 -1.64 -4.70
C LEU A 83 1.59 -1.53 -4.55
N LEU A 84 0.97 -0.50 -5.14
CA LEU A 84 -0.48 -0.32 -5.11
C LEU A 84 -1.21 -1.50 -5.76
N SER A 85 -0.70 -2.02 -6.87
CA SER A 85 -1.34 -3.11 -7.60
C SER A 85 -1.26 -4.44 -6.83
N THR A 86 -0.12 -4.75 -6.22
CA THR A 86 0.07 -5.96 -5.42
C THR A 86 -0.81 -5.95 -4.17
N ILE A 87 -0.86 -4.84 -3.42
CA ILE A 87 -1.76 -4.75 -2.28
C ILE A 87 -3.22 -4.84 -2.71
N ALA A 88 -3.59 -4.23 -3.85
CA ALA A 88 -4.94 -4.34 -4.38
C ALA A 88 -5.32 -5.80 -4.75
N VAL A 89 -4.39 -6.62 -5.24
CA VAL A 89 -4.66 -8.05 -5.50
C VAL A 89 -5.02 -8.77 -4.18
N TYR A 90 -4.17 -8.65 -3.16
CA TYR A 90 -4.42 -9.25 -1.84
C TYR A 90 -5.70 -8.73 -1.18
N ALA A 91 -6.03 -7.46 -1.42
CA ALA A 91 -7.26 -6.83 -0.97
C ALA A 91 -8.49 -7.39 -1.70
N ALA A 92 -8.41 -7.57 -3.03
CA ALA A 92 -9.47 -8.15 -3.83
C ALA A 92 -9.78 -9.60 -3.44
N GLU A 93 -8.75 -10.41 -3.18
CA GLU A 93 -8.89 -11.79 -2.67
C GLU A 93 -9.65 -11.86 -1.35
N ARG A 94 -9.54 -10.80 -0.54
CA ARG A 94 -10.27 -10.64 0.72
C ARG A 94 -11.65 -10.00 0.57
N GLY A 95 -12.03 -9.60 -0.64
CA GLY A 95 -13.33 -9.00 -0.95
C GLY A 95 -13.51 -7.56 -0.45
N VAL A 96 -12.45 -6.84 -0.07
CA VAL A 96 -12.61 -5.51 0.56
C VAL A 96 -13.19 -4.45 -0.37
N PHE A 97 -12.99 -4.57 -1.68
CA PHE A 97 -13.55 -3.63 -2.66
C PHE A 97 -15.07 -3.72 -2.81
N TYR A 98 -15.68 -4.84 -2.41
CA TYR A 98 -17.10 -5.10 -2.60
C TYR A 98 -17.91 -4.99 -1.30
N ARG A 99 -17.24 -4.94 -0.14
CA ARG A 99 -17.90 -4.84 1.18
C ARG A 99 -18.29 -3.41 1.58
N GLU A 100 -17.78 -2.39 0.89
CA GLU A 100 -18.17 -0.99 1.15
C GLU A 100 -19.54 -0.63 0.53
N THR A 101 -20.09 -1.44 -0.39
CA THR A 101 -21.38 -1.18 -1.03
C THR A 101 -22.59 -1.80 -0.31
N GLU A 102 -22.37 -2.52 0.80
CA GLU A 102 -23.43 -3.22 1.56
C GLU A 102 -23.79 -2.54 2.90
N SER A 103 -23.46 -1.25 3.09
CA SER A 103 -23.81 -0.48 4.29
C SER A 103 -24.90 0.55 4.06
#